data_AF-A0A5C5YLM9-F1
#
_entry.id   AF-A0A5C5YLM9-F1
#
_cell.length_a   1.000
_cell.length_b   1.000
_cell.length_c   1.000
_cell.angle_alpha   90.00
_cell.angle_beta   90.00
_cell.angle_gamma   90.00
#
_symmetry.space_group_name_H-M   'P 1'
#
loop_
_entity.id
_entity.type
_entity.pdbx_description
1 polymer ?
#
loop_
_entity_poly.entity_id
_entity_poly.type
_entity_poly.pdbx_seq_one_letter_code
_entity_poly.pdbx_strand_id
1 'polypeptide(L)'
;MFAFARCRTSLVGPALSTLLAFAGVASESQAVITHQYLFNSGDGLTIVDSVGTANGSALDGATVNVADSRLVLDGVSGYGALPGPDIAVNTYSAISLESWFVQNGNTNQFTFLAGFGRTSEGLNGESANLGYDYLMLQPTRGPGDQGSRGAISFGTFDGEVGVTDGARDLNDGQLHHVVMTVDATDLAYYVDGIQIGTAPLSDVPDASLANVSTDLAYLGRALYPDPFFEGSIFEFTVHDNALSATDVETRFQSGCIAGCGEPLQFVVDRDTGVGTFTNELAIQNIVAYSISSAAGAIDTANWASVADNGDADSGGSIDADDVWQLGATINSTEISETDPIGGGGPDDGFGVGADVSLGALWTKSPFEDLTVSVTTFDGISEATFELPVTFTGNGGAGFSRSDLDVDGDIDADDYATLMANHLQTLAGTTAVETFPFGDIDGDLDNDFSDFRLFKNDFIAANGAAAFAALGAVPEPSTALLVGLSAFGLTACRRRS
;
A
#
# COMPACT_ATOMS: atom_id res chain seq x y z
N MET A 1 -7.21 -74.88 -59.25
CA MET A 1 -6.20 -74.30 -60.16
C MET A 1 -6.00 -72.86 -59.69
N PHE A 2 -4.84 -72.57 -59.05
CA PHE A 2 -4.35 -71.25 -58.55
C PHE A 2 -5.29 -70.46 -57.59
N ALA A 3 -5.18 -70.55 -56.26
CA ALA A 3 -4.22 -69.87 -55.36
C ALA A 3 -4.29 -68.33 -55.38
N PHE A 4 -4.82 -67.68 -54.33
CA PHE A 4 -4.02 -67.05 -53.26
C PHE A 4 -4.89 -66.36 -52.18
N ALA A 5 -4.30 -66.37 -50.98
CA ALA A 5 -4.72 -65.88 -49.67
C ALA A 5 -5.53 -64.58 -49.56
N ARG A 6 -6.47 -64.54 -48.59
CA ARG A 6 -6.67 -63.36 -47.72
C ARG A 6 -6.93 -63.79 -46.28
N CYS A 7 -6.01 -63.34 -45.42
CA CYS A 7 -5.93 -63.50 -43.98
C CYS A 7 -7.03 -62.68 -43.28
N ARG A 8 -7.63 -63.25 -42.23
CA ARG A 8 -8.55 -62.55 -41.32
C ARG A 8 -7.72 -61.80 -40.27
N THR A 9 -7.84 -60.48 -40.21
CA THR A 9 -7.29 -59.66 -39.12
C THR A 9 -8.42 -59.12 -38.25
N SER A 10 -8.25 -59.30 -36.94
CA SER A 10 -9.11 -58.84 -35.86
C SER A 10 -9.04 -57.32 -35.70
N LEU A 11 -10.18 -56.71 -35.38
CA LEU A 11 -10.26 -55.31 -34.93
C LEU A 11 -9.50 -55.12 -33.61
N VAL A 12 -8.57 -54.16 -33.60
CA VAL A 12 -8.06 -53.48 -32.41
C VAL A 12 -8.25 -52.00 -32.66
N GLY A 13 -9.03 -51.33 -31.81
CA GLY A 13 -9.30 -49.89 -31.91
C GLY A 13 -8.07 -49.06 -31.50
N PRO A 14 -7.89 -47.84 -32.03
CA PRO A 14 -6.80 -46.98 -31.62
C PRO A 14 -7.13 -46.31 -30.28
N ALA A 15 -6.14 -46.34 -29.38
CA ALA A 15 -6.15 -45.57 -28.14
C ALA A 15 -6.04 -44.07 -28.45
N LEU A 16 -6.94 -43.29 -27.86
CA LEU A 16 -6.96 -41.83 -27.94
C LEU A 16 -5.95 -41.28 -26.90
N SER A 17 -4.79 -40.84 -27.36
CA SER A 17 -3.83 -40.12 -26.52
C SER A 17 -4.28 -38.66 -26.36
N THR A 18 -4.79 -38.32 -25.18
CA THR A 18 -5.12 -36.94 -24.81
C THR A 18 -3.83 -36.17 -24.53
N LEU A 19 -3.50 -35.23 -25.41
CA LEU A 19 -2.40 -34.28 -25.20
C LEU A 19 -2.90 -33.20 -24.22
N LEU A 20 -2.42 -33.21 -22.98
CA LEU A 20 -2.64 -32.10 -22.05
C LEU A 20 -1.77 -30.93 -22.51
N ALA A 21 -2.38 -29.94 -23.14
CA ALA A 21 -1.75 -28.65 -23.37
C ALA A 21 -1.74 -27.90 -22.03
N PHE A 22 -0.56 -27.78 -21.41
CA PHE A 22 -0.34 -26.79 -20.37
C PHE A 22 -0.40 -25.41 -21.04
N ALA A 23 -1.52 -24.71 -20.89
CA ALA A 23 -1.55 -23.28 -21.08
C ALA A 23 -0.67 -22.69 -19.97
N GLY A 24 0.54 -22.24 -20.33
CA GLY A 24 1.32 -21.40 -19.43
C GLY A 24 0.51 -20.15 -19.16
N VAL A 25 0.14 -19.94 -17.90
CA VAL A 25 -0.34 -18.63 -17.45
C VAL A 25 0.87 -17.73 -17.61
N ALA A 26 0.84 -16.85 -18.62
CA ALA A 26 1.79 -15.77 -18.68
C ALA A 26 1.54 -14.92 -17.44
N SER A 27 2.56 -14.80 -16.58
CA SER A 27 2.58 -13.73 -15.58
C SER A 27 2.41 -12.43 -16.36
N GLU A 28 1.38 -11.65 -16.04
CA GLU A 28 1.37 -10.26 -16.45
C GLU A 28 2.67 -9.63 -15.91
N SER A 29 3.37 -8.91 -16.79
CA SER A 29 4.57 -8.19 -16.40
C SER A 29 4.17 -7.18 -15.34
N GLN A 30 4.67 -7.32 -14.12
CA GLN A 30 4.46 -6.32 -13.07
C GLN A 30 4.97 -4.98 -13.61
N ALA A 31 4.13 -3.94 -13.58
CA ALA A 31 4.53 -2.62 -14.04
C ALA A 31 5.72 -2.14 -13.19
N VAL A 32 6.80 -1.72 -13.85
CA VAL A 32 8.00 -1.26 -13.16
C VAL A 32 7.90 0.25 -12.99
N ILE A 33 7.98 0.70 -11.73
CA ILE A 33 8.18 2.11 -11.43
C ILE A 33 9.58 2.49 -11.89
N THR A 34 9.68 3.48 -12.77
CA THR A 34 10.95 3.99 -13.28
C THR A 34 11.38 5.26 -12.59
N HIS A 35 10.42 6.11 -12.23
CA HIS A 35 10.63 7.35 -11.51
C HIS A 35 9.50 7.56 -10.50
N GLN A 36 9.85 8.07 -9.32
CA GLN A 36 8.89 8.35 -8.26
C GLN A 36 9.29 9.58 -7.46
N TYR A 37 8.36 10.51 -7.31
CA TYR A 37 8.57 11.77 -6.62
C TYR A 37 7.59 11.85 -5.44
N LEU A 38 8.12 11.65 -4.23
CA LEU A 38 7.35 11.64 -2.98
C LEU A 38 7.39 12.99 -2.24
N PHE A 39 8.25 13.91 -2.68
CA PHE A 39 8.43 15.25 -2.09
C PHE A 39 8.73 15.26 -0.58
N ASN A 40 9.20 14.13 -0.03
CA ASN A 40 9.47 13.89 1.38
C ASN A 40 10.97 13.99 1.74
N SER A 41 11.78 14.52 0.83
CA SER A 41 13.22 14.72 1.04
C SER A 41 13.74 15.85 0.16
N GLY A 42 14.88 16.42 0.55
CA GLY A 42 15.52 17.52 -0.18
C GLY A 42 15.74 18.76 0.68
N ASP A 43 15.93 19.89 0.01
CA ASP A 43 16.31 21.18 0.61
C ASP A 43 15.21 22.25 0.49
N GLY A 44 13.99 21.82 0.19
CA GLY A 44 12.85 22.71 -0.05
C GLY A 44 12.69 23.15 -1.51
N LEU A 45 13.68 22.86 -2.37
CA LEU A 45 13.66 23.23 -3.79
C LEU A 45 14.00 22.06 -4.72
N THR A 46 14.76 21.09 -4.26
CA THR A 46 15.09 19.89 -5.04
C THR A 46 13.91 18.92 -5.02
N ILE A 47 13.43 18.51 -6.21
CA ILE A 47 12.45 17.43 -6.34
C ILE A 47 13.23 16.12 -6.54
N VAL A 48 13.31 15.31 -5.49
CA VAL A 48 14.10 14.06 -5.50
C VAL A 48 13.31 12.94 -6.17
N ASP A 49 13.96 12.24 -7.09
CA ASP A 49 13.50 10.97 -7.66
C ASP A 49 13.94 9.82 -6.73
N SER A 50 12.98 9.21 -6.04
CA SER A 50 13.21 8.16 -5.03
C SER A 50 13.56 6.80 -5.64
N VAL A 51 13.29 6.59 -6.93
CA VAL A 51 13.50 5.30 -7.62
C VAL A 51 14.57 5.42 -8.70
N GLY A 52 14.50 6.46 -9.52
CA GLY A 52 15.46 6.73 -10.58
C GLY A 52 16.55 7.72 -10.16
N THR A 53 17.09 8.44 -11.15
CA THR A 53 18.09 9.50 -10.93
C THR A 53 17.66 10.85 -11.50
N ALA A 54 16.41 10.95 -11.98
CA ALA A 54 15.88 12.09 -12.70
C ALA A 54 15.38 13.18 -11.73
N ASN A 55 16.28 13.68 -10.89
CA ASN A 55 15.98 14.73 -9.92
C ASN A 55 15.60 16.05 -10.62
N GLY A 56 14.49 16.63 -10.20
CA GLY A 56 13.97 17.91 -10.69
C GLY A 56 14.20 19.08 -9.74
N SER A 57 13.50 20.18 -9.99
CA SER A 57 13.54 21.38 -9.16
C SER A 57 12.18 22.07 -9.09
N ALA A 58 11.81 22.55 -7.92
CA ALA A 58 10.71 23.49 -7.71
C ALA A 58 11.22 24.90 -8.03
N LEU A 59 10.53 25.60 -8.93
CA LEU A 59 10.96 26.87 -9.51
C LEU A 59 9.90 27.95 -9.33
N ASP A 60 10.35 29.21 -9.40
CA ASP A 60 9.54 30.41 -9.63
C ASP A 60 8.31 30.59 -8.71
N GLY A 61 8.38 30.10 -7.47
CA GLY A 61 7.30 30.20 -6.49
C GLY A 61 6.85 28.85 -5.93
N ALA A 62 7.24 27.75 -6.56
CA ALA A 62 7.02 26.41 -6.02
C ALA A 62 8.02 26.06 -4.92
N THR A 63 7.59 25.24 -3.98
CA THR A 63 8.44 24.70 -2.90
C THR A 63 8.14 23.23 -2.67
N VAL A 64 9.17 22.45 -2.35
CA VAL A 64 9.00 21.10 -1.80
C VAL A 64 8.84 21.24 -0.30
N ASN A 65 7.64 21.05 0.22
CA ASN A 65 7.47 20.93 1.66
C ASN A 65 7.78 19.49 2.06
N VAL A 66 9.03 19.28 2.48
CA VAL A 66 9.57 17.98 2.91
C VAL A 66 8.81 17.41 4.10
N ALA A 67 8.42 18.26 5.05
CA ALA A 67 7.69 17.82 6.22
C ALA A 67 6.32 17.27 5.78
N ASP A 68 5.62 17.99 4.89
CA ASP A 68 4.27 17.64 4.45
C ASP A 68 4.27 16.66 3.26
N SER A 69 5.43 16.13 2.87
CA SER A 69 5.60 15.25 1.71
C SER A 69 4.87 15.74 0.44
N ARG A 70 5.03 17.03 0.10
CA ARG A 70 4.33 17.62 -1.06
C ARG A 70 5.09 18.72 -1.79
N LEU A 71 4.88 18.80 -3.10
CA LEU A 71 5.19 19.97 -3.90
C LEU A 71 4.04 20.98 -3.79
N VAL A 72 4.33 22.17 -3.28
CA VAL A 72 3.37 23.27 -3.17
C VAL A 72 3.52 24.20 -4.37
N LEU A 73 2.39 24.53 -5.00
CA LEU A 73 2.29 25.31 -6.23
C LEU A 73 1.38 26.52 -6.00
N ASP A 74 1.89 27.72 -6.28
CA ASP A 74 1.26 28.98 -5.89
C ASP A 74 0.15 29.49 -6.83
N GLY A 75 -0.07 28.82 -7.97
CA GLY A 75 -1.06 29.25 -8.97
C GLY A 75 -0.67 30.49 -9.79
N VAL A 76 0.52 31.06 -9.59
CA VAL A 76 0.93 32.31 -10.23
C VAL A 76 2.10 32.08 -11.17
N SER A 77 3.16 31.48 -10.67
CA SER A 77 4.37 31.21 -11.45
C SER A 77 5.13 29.97 -10.99
N GLY A 78 4.76 29.37 -9.87
CA GLY A 78 5.42 28.19 -9.32
C GLY A 78 5.15 26.93 -10.14
N TYR A 79 6.21 26.16 -10.41
CA TYR A 79 6.10 24.84 -11.05
C TYR A 79 7.26 23.92 -10.67
N GLY A 80 7.04 22.62 -10.77
CA GLY A 80 8.10 21.62 -10.79
C GLY A 80 8.65 21.44 -12.19
N ALA A 81 9.97 21.42 -12.34
CA ALA A 81 10.66 21.08 -13.58
C ALA A 81 11.45 19.79 -13.37
N LEU A 82 11.07 18.74 -14.10
CA LEU A 82 11.75 17.46 -14.12
C LEU A 82 12.67 17.37 -15.35
N PRO A 83 13.77 16.59 -15.30
CA PRO A 83 14.68 16.46 -16.42
C PRO A 83 14.10 15.50 -17.48
N GLY A 84 13.24 16.02 -18.35
CA GLY A 84 12.57 15.27 -19.42
C GLY A 84 13.49 14.34 -20.24
N PRO A 85 14.70 14.77 -20.66
CA PRO A 85 15.64 13.91 -21.39
C PRO A 85 16.17 12.72 -20.59
N ASP A 86 16.23 12.82 -19.26
CA ASP A 86 16.69 11.74 -18.38
C ASP A 86 15.55 10.76 -18.04
N ILE A 87 14.31 11.25 -17.96
CA ILE A 87 13.10 10.42 -17.85
C ILE A 87 12.87 9.65 -19.16
N ALA A 88 13.15 10.29 -20.30
CA ALA A 88 13.16 9.66 -21.62
C ALA A 88 11.88 8.88 -21.97
N VAL A 89 10.70 9.45 -21.69
CA VAL A 89 9.38 8.82 -21.94
C VAL A 89 9.19 8.32 -23.37
N ASN A 90 9.88 8.93 -24.33
CA ASN A 90 9.85 8.56 -25.74
C ASN A 90 10.54 7.21 -26.04
N THR A 91 11.26 6.64 -25.07
CA THR A 91 11.90 5.33 -25.21
C THR A 91 11.01 4.18 -24.75
N TYR A 92 9.88 4.48 -24.09
CA TYR A 92 9.01 3.47 -23.52
C TYR A 92 8.07 2.87 -24.58
N SER A 93 7.75 1.58 -24.44
CA SER A 93 6.74 0.91 -25.29
C SER A 93 5.30 1.12 -24.81
N ALA A 94 5.14 1.41 -23.53
CA ALA A 94 3.90 1.82 -22.87
C ALA A 94 4.29 2.67 -21.65
N ILE A 95 3.37 3.49 -21.15
CA ILE A 95 3.64 4.37 -20.00
C ILE A 95 2.39 4.51 -19.15
N SER A 96 2.59 4.69 -17.84
CA SER A 96 1.57 5.25 -16.96
C SER A 96 2.12 6.46 -16.22
N LEU A 97 1.36 7.55 -16.24
CA LEU A 97 1.57 8.72 -15.39
C LEU A 97 0.52 8.67 -14.28
N GLU A 98 0.97 8.62 -13.03
CA GLU A 98 0.13 8.50 -11.85
C GLU A 98 0.41 9.66 -10.89
N SER A 99 -0.62 10.21 -10.27
CA SER A 99 -0.45 11.26 -9.29
C SER A 99 -1.54 11.31 -8.22
N TRP A 100 -1.12 11.70 -7.01
CA TRP A 100 -2.00 12.13 -5.93
C TRP A 100 -1.85 13.63 -5.71
N PHE A 101 -2.96 14.37 -5.71
CA PHE A 101 -2.93 15.84 -5.65
C PHE A 101 -4.20 16.44 -5.03
N VAL A 102 -4.09 17.71 -4.63
CA VAL A 102 -5.20 18.59 -4.23
C VAL A 102 -5.08 19.89 -5.03
N GLN A 103 -6.17 20.36 -5.63
CA GLN A 103 -6.22 21.67 -6.28
C GLN A 103 -7.14 22.62 -5.52
N ASN A 104 -6.62 23.80 -5.18
CA ASN A 104 -7.29 24.80 -4.35
C ASN A 104 -7.71 26.07 -5.14
N GLY A 105 -7.09 26.32 -6.30
CA GLY A 105 -7.29 27.54 -7.06
C GLY A 105 -7.08 27.38 -8.56
N ASN A 106 -7.28 28.47 -9.32
CA ASN A 106 -7.37 28.49 -10.79
C ASN A 106 -8.34 27.43 -11.35
N THR A 107 -9.43 27.19 -10.61
CA THR A 107 -10.31 26.03 -10.78
C THR A 107 -11.25 26.12 -11.98
N ASN A 108 -11.36 27.29 -12.61
CA ASN A 108 -12.29 27.55 -13.72
C ASN A 108 -11.57 27.83 -15.06
N GLN A 109 -10.33 27.39 -15.21
CA GLN A 109 -9.55 27.53 -16.45
C GLN A 109 -8.84 26.22 -16.80
N PHE A 110 -8.19 26.18 -17.96
CA PHE A 110 -7.32 25.06 -18.34
C PHE A 110 -6.07 25.12 -17.45
N THR A 111 -5.80 24.04 -16.72
CA THR A 111 -4.58 23.90 -15.91
C THR A 111 -3.94 22.55 -16.19
N PHE A 112 -2.62 22.45 -16.04
CA PHE A 112 -1.91 21.18 -16.15
C PHE A 112 -1.41 20.77 -14.76
N LEU A 113 -1.78 19.55 -14.35
CA LEU A 113 -1.14 18.86 -13.24
C LEU A 113 0.26 18.40 -13.67
N ALA A 114 0.35 17.79 -14.86
CA ALA A 114 1.61 17.36 -15.45
C ALA A 114 1.58 17.54 -16.98
N GLY A 115 2.72 17.97 -17.54
CA GLY A 115 2.91 18.15 -18.98
C GLY A 115 4.31 17.73 -19.42
N PHE A 116 4.40 16.73 -20.28
CA PHE A 116 5.65 16.23 -20.87
C PHE A 116 5.59 16.48 -22.37
N GLY A 117 6.54 17.20 -22.95
CA GLY A 117 6.50 17.56 -24.37
C GLY A 117 7.38 18.76 -24.69
N ARG A 118 6.89 19.66 -25.54
CA ARG A 118 7.57 20.92 -25.87
C ARG A 118 6.61 22.08 -26.11
N THR A 119 7.12 23.30 -26.06
CA THR A 119 6.41 24.50 -26.53
C THR A 119 7.08 25.00 -27.81
N SER A 120 6.30 25.22 -28.87
CA SER A 120 6.84 25.65 -30.16
C SER A 120 7.29 27.12 -30.15
N GLU A 121 8.43 27.39 -30.80
CA GLU A 121 8.90 28.76 -31.09
C GLU A 121 8.31 29.34 -32.41
N GLY A 122 7.40 28.62 -33.06
CA GLY A 122 6.78 29.04 -34.33
C GLY A 122 7.61 28.66 -35.57
N LEU A 123 8.38 27.58 -35.45
CA LEU A 123 9.20 27.03 -36.54
C LEU A 123 8.43 25.91 -37.26
N ASN A 124 8.91 25.50 -38.43
CA ASN A 124 8.37 24.35 -39.19
C ASN A 124 6.86 24.41 -39.51
N GLY A 125 6.28 25.61 -39.57
CA GLY A 125 4.84 25.79 -39.86
C GLY A 125 3.94 25.69 -38.63
N GLU A 126 4.52 25.58 -37.44
CA GLU A 126 3.82 25.57 -36.16
C GLU A 126 3.49 27.00 -35.69
N SER A 127 2.48 27.12 -34.86
CA SER A 127 2.17 28.37 -34.15
C SER A 127 3.04 28.49 -32.90
N ALA A 128 3.67 29.65 -32.73
CA ALA A 128 4.48 29.94 -31.55
C ALA A 128 3.65 29.92 -30.26
N ASN A 129 4.30 29.55 -29.15
CA ASN A 129 3.76 29.48 -27.79
C ASN A 129 2.61 28.46 -27.63
N LEU A 130 2.57 27.41 -28.44
CA LEU A 130 1.64 26.30 -28.22
C LEU A 130 2.41 25.04 -27.82
N GLY A 131 1.78 24.20 -26.99
CA GLY A 131 2.26 22.85 -26.72
C GLY A 131 2.27 22.01 -27.99
N TYR A 132 3.32 21.22 -28.15
CA TYR A 132 3.44 20.20 -29.18
C TYR A 132 4.02 18.90 -28.63
N ASP A 133 3.66 17.78 -29.25
CA ASP A 133 4.26 16.46 -29.05
C ASP A 133 4.30 16.05 -27.57
N TYR A 134 3.14 15.96 -26.94
CA TYR A 134 3.02 15.92 -25.49
C TYR A 134 2.10 14.85 -24.91
N LEU A 135 2.34 14.55 -23.63
CA LEU A 135 1.42 13.92 -22.69
C LEU A 135 0.93 15.00 -21.71
N MET A 136 -0.36 14.96 -21.35
CA MET A 136 -0.91 15.86 -20.34
C MET A 136 -1.87 15.17 -19.37
N LEU A 137 -1.77 15.57 -18.10
CA LEU A 137 -2.79 15.36 -17.08
C LEU A 137 -3.34 16.72 -16.69
N GLN A 138 -4.66 16.86 -16.78
CA GLN A 138 -5.35 18.12 -16.65
C GLN A 138 -6.54 17.98 -15.70
N PRO A 139 -6.49 18.55 -14.48
CA PRO A 139 -7.59 18.46 -13.51
C PRO A 139 -8.80 19.32 -13.85
N THR A 140 -8.60 20.46 -14.54
CA THR A 140 -9.65 21.44 -14.84
C THR A 140 -9.56 21.93 -16.27
N ARG A 141 -10.70 22.09 -16.94
CA ARG A 141 -10.80 22.64 -18.32
C ARG A 141 -11.69 23.88 -18.44
N GLY A 142 -12.17 24.40 -17.30
CA GLY A 142 -12.97 25.62 -17.22
C GLY A 142 -14.42 25.46 -17.70
N PRO A 143 -15.25 26.51 -17.55
CA PRO A 143 -16.71 26.39 -17.63
C PRO A 143 -17.26 26.12 -19.02
N GLY A 144 -16.46 26.35 -20.08
CA GLY A 144 -16.85 26.06 -21.47
C GLY A 144 -16.61 24.60 -21.87
N ASP A 145 -15.85 23.86 -21.08
CA ASP A 145 -15.22 22.60 -21.45
C ASP A 145 -15.06 21.69 -20.21
N GLN A 146 -16.10 21.55 -19.38
CA GLN A 146 -16.02 20.84 -18.08
C GLN A 146 -15.38 19.44 -18.16
N GLY A 147 -14.57 19.13 -17.15
CA GLY A 147 -14.07 17.80 -16.89
C GLY A 147 -12.54 17.70 -16.87
N SER A 148 -12.02 16.91 -15.93
CA SER A 148 -10.62 16.48 -15.94
C SER A 148 -10.31 15.60 -17.15
N ARG A 149 -9.04 15.56 -17.58
CA ARG A 149 -8.62 14.91 -18.82
C ARG A 149 -7.20 14.36 -18.74
N GLY A 150 -7.01 13.17 -19.30
CA GLY A 150 -5.72 12.67 -19.75
C GLY A 150 -5.67 12.68 -21.27
N ALA A 151 -4.58 13.17 -21.86
CA ALA A 151 -4.41 13.17 -23.31
C ALA A 151 -2.96 13.04 -23.77
N ILE A 152 -2.81 12.62 -25.02
CA ILE A 152 -1.57 12.59 -25.78
C ILE A 152 -1.76 13.30 -27.11
N SER A 153 -0.73 13.99 -27.61
CA SER A 153 -0.69 14.60 -28.92
C SER A 153 0.67 14.41 -29.59
N PHE A 154 0.68 14.20 -30.91
CA PHE A 154 1.87 14.16 -31.78
C PHE A 154 1.92 15.37 -32.71
N GLY A 155 1.37 16.46 -32.20
CA GLY A 155 1.16 17.75 -32.84
C GLY A 155 0.69 18.69 -31.74
N THR A 156 -0.30 19.54 -32.02
CA THR A 156 -0.90 20.42 -31.00
C THR A 156 -2.33 19.98 -30.65
N PHE A 157 -3.08 20.81 -29.91
CA PHE A 157 -4.40 20.50 -29.33
C PHE A 157 -5.43 19.96 -30.35
N ASP A 158 -5.37 20.39 -31.62
CA ASP A 158 -6.28 19.92 -32.69
C ASP A 158 -6.13 18.42 -33.03
N GLY A 159 -5.01 17.79 -32.62
CA GLY A 159 -4.69 16.39 -32.89
C GLY A 159 -4.68 15.49 -31.65
N GLU A 160 -5.20 15.97 -30.52
CA GLU A 160 -5.20 15.20 -29.27
C GLU A 160 -6.04 13.93 -29.34
N VAL A 161 -5.49 12.84 -28.81
CA VAL A 161 -6.23 11.67 -28.38
C VAL A 161 -6.32 11.72 -26.86
N GLY A 162 -7.52 11.65 -26.30
CA GLY A 162 -7.68 11.76 -24.86
C GLY A 162 -9.07 11.41 -24.36
N VAL A 163 -9.16 11.19 -23.06
CA VAL A 163 -10.39 10.86 -22.34
C VAL A 163 -10.69 11.98 -21.36
N THR A 164 -11.94 12.44 -21.32
CA THR A 164 -12.40 13.50 -20.42
C THR A 164 -13.46 12.94 -19.47
N ASP A 165 -13.27 13.12 -18.16
CA ASP A 165 -14.31 12.92 -17.16
C ASP A 165 -15.29 14.10 -17.23
N GLY A 166 -16.23 14.04 -18.17
CA GLY A 166 -17.21 15.10 -18.39
C GLY A 166 -18.16 15.35 -17.21
N ALA A 167 -18.06 14.58 -16.11
CA ALA A 167 -18.83 14.79 -14.90
C ALA A 167 -18.08 15.59 -13.83
N ARG A 168 -16.74 15.62 -13.84
CA ARG A 168 -15.93 16.15 -12.73
C ARG A 168 -14.69 16.90 -13.19
N ASP A 169 -14.62 18.19 -12.85
CA ASP A 169 -13.32 18.83 -12.61
C ASP A 169 -12.80 18.37 -11.24
N LEU A 170 -11.49 18.22 -11.09
CA LEU A 170 -10.86 17.75 -9.84
C LEU A 170 -10.29 18.93 -9.07
N ASN A 171 -11.20 19.80 -8.63
CA ASN A 171 -10.92 21.15 -8.13
C ASN A 171 -11.76 21.53 -6.91
N ASP A 172 -12.21 20.53 -6.16
CA ASP A 172 -13.07 20.67 -4.99
C ASP A 172 -12.29 20.80 -3.67
N GLY A 173 -10.95 20.91 -3.75
CA GLY A 173 -10.07 20.98 -2.59
C GLY A 173 -9.82 19.62 -1.93
N GLN A 174 -10.35 18.53 -2.49
CA GLN A 174 -10.16 17.19 -1.96
C GLN A 174 -8.97 16.50 -2.62
N LEU A 175 -8.46 15.48 -1.92
CA LEU A 175 -7.41 14.62 -2.43
C LEU A 175 -7.96 13.72 -3.54
N HIS A 176 -7.29 13.72 -4.69
CA HIS A 176 -7.62 12.88 -5.83
C HIS A 176 -6.44 12.03 -6.26
N HIS A 177 -6.77 10.84 -6.79
CA HIS A 177 -5.84 9.97 -7.49
C HIS A 177 -6.16 9.95 -8.97
N VAL A 178 -5.17 10.22 -9.82
CA VAL A 178 -5.34 10.15 -11.28
C VAL A 178 -4.27 9.29 -11.91
N VAL A 179 -4.69 8.49 -12.89
CA VAL A 179 -3.77 7.71 -13.72
C VAL A 179 -4.14 7.90 -15.18
N MET A 180 -3.15 8.20 -16.01
CA MET A 180 -3.25 8.06 -17.46
C MET A 180 -2.29 6.96 -17.91
N THR A 181 -2.80 6.01 -18.68
CA THR A 181 -1.99 4.97 -19.31
C THR A 181 -2.01 5.15 -20.82
N VAL A 182 -0.90 4.84 -21.47
CA VAL A 182 -0.79 4.81 -22.93
C VAL A 182 0.01 3.57 -23.31
N ASP A 183 -0.56 2.72 -24.15
CA ASP A 183 0.15 1.58 -24.75
C ASP A 183 0.22 1.71 -26.28
N ALA A 184 0.44 0.60 -26.98
CA ALA A 184 0.54 0.59 -28.44
C ALA A 184 -0.80 0.83 -29.16
N THR A 185 -1.94 0.68 -28.49
CA THR A 185 -3.27 0.74 -29.09
C THR A 185 -4.13 1.85 -28.52
N ASP A 186 -4.06 2.09 -27.21
CA ASP A 186 -5.04 2.92 -26.51
C ASP A 186 -4.39 3.83 -25.46
N LEU A 187 -5.05 4.96 -25.21
CA LEU A 187 -4.93 5.74 -23.99
C LEU A 187 -6.10 5.37 -23.07
N ALA A 188 -5.85 5.20 -21.78
CA ALA A 188 -6.90 5.09 -20.77
C ALA A 188 -6.70 6.14 -19.66
N TYR A 189 -7.82 6.61 -19.09
CA TYR A 189 -7.82 7.59 -18.01
C TYR A 189 -8.65 7.09 -16.83
N TYR A 190 -8.09 7.25 -15.63
CA TYR A 190 -8.65 6.79 -14.38
C TYR A 190 -8.66 7.94 -13.38
N VAL A 191 -9.70 7.99 -12.57
CA VAL A 191 -9.87 8.96 -11.50
C VAL A 191 -10.42 8.21 -10.28
N ASP A 192 -9.73 8.32 -9.15
CA ASP A 192 -10.06 7.69 -7.87
C ASP A 192 -10.26 6.17 -8.01
N GLY A 193 -9.29 5.47 -8.62
CA GLY A 193 -9.33 4.03 -8.88
C GLY A 193 -10.21 3.60 -10.07
N ILE A 194 -11.15 4.44 -10.51
CA ILE A 194 -12.17 4.09 -11.51
C ILE A 194 -11.74 4.50 -12.92
N GLN A 195 -11.87 3.58 -13.88
CA GLN A 195 -11.65 3.88 -15.30
C GLN A 195 -12.77 4.76 -15.86
N ILE A 196 -12.41 5.98 -16.27
CA ILE A 196 -13.32 6.93 -16.91
C ILE A 196 -13.57 6.54 -18.37
N GLY A 197 -12.54 6.06 -19.07
CA GLY A 197 -12.69 5.62 -20.45
C GLY A 197 -11.37 5.27 -21.13
N THR A 198 -11.48 4.96 -22.42
CA THR A 198 -10.36 4.73 -23.33
C THR A 198 -10.52 5.54 -24.61
N ALA A 199 -9.40 5.84 -25.26
CA ALA A 199 -9.34 6.50 -26.56
C ALA A 199 -8.31 5.79 -27.47
N PRO A 200 -8.70 5.38 -28.68
CA PRO A 200 -7.82 4.62 -29.55
C PRO A 200 -6.77 5.52 -30.22
N LEU A 201 -5.51 5.10 -30.20
CA LEU A 201 -4.42 5.80 -30.89
C LEU A 201 -4.47 5.62 -32.40
N SER A 202 -5.22 4.63 -32.91
CA SER A 202 -5.35 4.36 -34.35
C SER A 202 -5.98 5.52 -35.14
N ASP A 203 -6.62 6.47 -34.45
CA ASP A 203 -7.20 7.66 -35.07
C ASP A 203 -6.13 8.69 -35.48
N VAL A 204 -4.91 8.55 -34.99
CA VAL A 204 -3.76 9.38 -35.36
C VAL A 204 -2.71 8.56 -36.11
N PRO A 205 -2.36 8.94 -37.35
CA PRO A 205 -1.30 8.26 -38.10
C PRO A 205 0.04 8.30 -37.36
N ASP A 206 0.74 7.15 -37.37
CA ASP A 206 2.07 7.00 -36.77
C ASP A 206 2.14 7.36 -35.27
N ALA A 207 1.02 7.25 -34.55
CA ALA A 207 0.96 7.42 -33.10
C ALA A 207 1.97 6.52 -32.39
N SER A 208 2.89 7.13 -31.64
CA SER A 208 3.94 6.43 -30.92
C SER A 208 4.54 7.32 -29.85
N LEU A 209 4.78 6.77 -28.66
CA LEU A 209 5.50 7.47 -27.59
C LEU A 209 6.86 8.01 -28.06
N ALA A 210 7.51 7.36 -29.03
CA ALA A 210 8.75 7.84 -29.65
C ALA A 210 8.65 9.24 -30.27
N ASN A 211 7.43 9.69 -30.59
CA ASN A 211 7.15 11.01 -31.14
C ASN A 211 6.78 12.04 -30.08
N VAL A 212 6.69 11.68 -28.79
CA VAL A 212 6.54 12.64 -27.69
C VAL A 212 7.89 13.32 -27.44
N SER A 213 7.90 14.64 -27.35
CA SER A 213 9.14 15.38 -27.05
C SER A 213 9.54 15.21 -25.59
N THR A 214 10.85 15.19 -25.34
CA THR A 214 11.45 15.15 -24.00
C THR A 214 12.00 16.51 -23.58
N ASP A 215 11.73 17.58 -24.33
CA ASP A 215 12.33 18.90 -24.07
C ASP A 215 11.89 19.46 -22.71
N LEU A 216 10.62 19.27 -22.36
CA LEU A 216 9.99 19.77 -21.14
C LEU A 216 9.27 18.63 -20.42
N ALA A 217 9.40 18.61 -19.09
CA ALA A 217 8.60 17.79 -18.19
C ALA A 217 8.25 18.64 -16.97
N TYR A 218 7.00 19.10 -16.91
CA TYR A 218 6.53 20.03 -15.89
C TYR A 218 5.47 19.41 -15.00
N LEU A 219 5.51 19.80 -13.73
CA LEU A 219 4.44 19.61 -12.75
C LEU A 219 3.85 20.98 -12.42
N GLY A 220 2.53 21.13 -12.55
CA GLY A 220 1.80 22.36 -12.23
C GLY A 220 1.85 23.48 -13.28
N ARG A 221 2.48 23.24 -14.43
CA ARG A 221 2.61 24.22 -15.53
C ARG A 221 2.26 23.60 -16.86
N ALA A 222 1.44 24.32 -17.63
CA ALA A 222 1.07 23.93 -18.99
C ALA A 222 2.20 24.17 -20.00
N LEU A 223 2.16 23.42 -21.10
CA LEU A 223 2.99 23.65 -22.29
C LEU A 223 2.46 24.81 -23.17
N TYR A 224 1.33 25.37 -22.77
CA TYR A 224 0.59 26.49 -23.34
C TYR A 224 0.65 27.70 -22.41
N PRO A 225 0.30 28.92 -22.86
CA PRO A 225 0.19 30.11 -22.02
C PRO A 225 -1.09 30.07 -21.16
N ASP A 226 -1.39 28.92 -20.58
CA ASP A 226 -2.51 28.68 -19.69
C ASP A 226 -2.11 28.96 -18.23
N PRO A 227 -3.07 29.19 -17.34
CA PRO A 227 -2.81 29.38 -15.91
C PRO A 227 -2.04 28.23 -15.26
N PHE A 228 -1.28 28.58 -14.22
CA PHE A 228 -0.58 27.61 -13.38
C PHE A 228 -1.56 26.89 -12.47
N PHE A 229 -1.25 25.65 -12.13
CA PHE A 229 -1.97 24.91 -11.12
C PHE A 229 -1.72 25.54 -9.73
N GLU A 230 -2.77 25.69 -8.93
CA GLU A 230 -2.69 26.16 -7.54
C GLU A 230 -3.12 25.03 -6.60
N GLY A 231 -2.18 24.52 -5.80
CA GLY A 231 -2.46 23.39 -4.94
C GLY A 231 -1.19 22.62 -4.56
N SER A 232 -1.37 21.33 -4.27
CA SER A 232 -0.30 20.44 -3.83
C SER A 232 -0.29 19.14 -4.62
N ILE A 233 0.91 18.64 -4.92
CA ILE A 233 1.13 17.28 -5.44
C ILE A 233 1.87 16.48 -4.38
N PHE A 234 1.33 15.35 -3.98
CA PHE A 234 1.87 14.52 -2.90
C PHE A 234 2.67 13.33 -3.41
N GLU A 235 2.30 12.82 -4.58
CA GLU A 235 3.04 11.77 -5.26
C GLU A 235 2.91 11.97 -6.76
N PHE A 236 4.00 11.78 -7.49
CA PHE A 236 4.00 11.64 -8.94
C PHE A 236 4.88 10.44 -9.34
N THR A 237 4.32 9.51 -10.10
CA THR A 237 4.97 8.24 -10.44
C THR A 237 4.90 7.98 -11.93
N VAL A 238 6.02 7.54 -12.52
CA VAL A 238 6.14 7.16 -13.93
C VAL A 238 6.45 5.67 -14.03
N HIS A 239 5.58 4.93 -14.71
CA HIS A 239 5.73 3.50 -14.98
C HIS A 239 6.10 3.28 -16.45
N ASP A 240 6.97 2.32 -16.75
CA ASP A 240 7.34 1.93 -18.13
C ASP A 240 6.37 0.93 -18.78
N ASN A 241 5.18 0.80 -18.20
CA ASN A 241 4.10 -0.06 -18.63
C ASN A 241 2.76 0.66 -18.48
N ALA A 242 1.75 0.22 -19.24
CA ALA A 242 0.36 0.62 -19.01
C ALA A 242 -0.21 -0.22 -17.86
N LEU A 243 -0.57 0.44 -16.75
CA LEU A 243 -1.18 -0.20 -15.59
C LEU A 243 -2.54 -0.80 -15.96
N SER A 244 -2.84 -1.98 -15.43
CA SER A 244 -4.18 -2.55 -15.55
C SER A 244 -5.18 -1.81 -14.66
N ALA A 245 -6.47 -1.93 -14.95
CA ALA A 245 -7.51 -1.35 -14.08
C ALA A 245 -7.45 -1.92 -12.65
N THR A 246 -7.05 -3.19 -12.49
CA THR A 246 -6.89 -3.81 -11.16
C THR A 246 -5.68 -3.25 -10.42
N ASP A 247 -4.57 -2.99 -11.11
CA ASP A 247 -3.40 -2.35 -10.50
C ASP A 247 -3.75 -0.93 -10.04
N VAL A 248 -4.43 -0.15 -10.88
CA VAL A 248 -4.87 1.21 -10.54
C VAL A 248 -5.77 1.21 -9.31
N GLU A 249 -6.78 0.33 -9.25
CA GLU A 249 -7.66 0.22 -8.09
C GLU A 249 -6.89 -0.20 -6.82
N THR A 250 -5.99 -1.18 -6.92
CA THR A 250 -5.17 -1.62 -5.78
C THR A 250 -4.31 -0.48 -5.24
N ARG A 251 -3.73 0.32 -6.13
CA ARG A 251 -2.92 1.49 -5.76
C ARG A 251 -3.75 2.60 -5.14
N PHE A 252 -4.95 2.85 -5.68
CA PHE A 252 -5.90 3.78 -5.08
C PHE A 252 -6.26 3.38 -3.64
N GLN A 253 -6.62 2.11 -3.42
CA GLN A 253 -6.97 1.58 -2.09
C GLN A 253 -5.78 1.58 -1.11
N SER A 254 -4.55 1.55 -1.62
CA SER A 254 -3.34 1.61 -0.79
C SER A 254 -2.99 3.04 -0.33
N GLY A 255 -3.55 4.08 -0.97
CA GLY A 255 -3.23 5.48 -0.70
C GLY A 255 -1.84 5.93 -1.20
N CYS A 256 -1.44 7.16 -0.86
CA CYS A 256 -0.08 7.63 -1.16
C CYS A 256 0.94 6.90 -0.30
N ILE A 257 2.14 6.69 -0.84
CA ILE A 257 3.24 6.03 -0.12
C ILE A 257 3.69 6.84 1.11
N ALA A 258 3.59 8.17 1.06
CA ALA A 258 3.96 9.08 2.14
C ALA A 258 2.75 9.73 2.82
N GLY A 259 1.61 9.04 2.87
CA GLY A 259 0.42 9.49 3.61
C GLY A 259 -0.26 10.76 3.05
N CYS A 260 0.11 11.20 1.84
CA CYS A 260 -0.46 12.39 1.19
C CYS A 260 -0.38 13.67 2.05
N GLY A 261 0.67 13.80 2.86
CA GLY A 261 0.80 14.94 3.76
C GLY A 261 -0.24 14.97 4.89
N GLU A 262 -0.94 13.86 5.15
CA GLU A 262 -1.63 13.61 6.41
C GLU A 262 -0.60 13.16 7.43
N PRO A 263 -0.28 14.01 8.41
CA PRO A 263 0.84 13.75 9.30
C PRO A 263 0.45 12.95 10.52
N LEU A 264 -0.84 12.95 10.83
CA LEU A 264 -1.40 12.23 11.94
C LEU A 264 -1.50 10.77 11.51
N GLN A 265 -0.83 9.91 12.25
CA GLN A 265 -0.86 8.47 12.05
C GLN A 265 -0.85 7.79 13.41
N PHE A 266 -1.33 6.54 13.44
CA PHE A 266 -1.20 5.69 14.60
C PHE A 266 -0.09 4.66 14.36
N VAL A 267 1.00 4.77 15.11
CA VAL A 267 2.14 3.86 14.99
C VAL A 267 2.07 2.82 16.11
N VAL A 268 2.19 1.54 15.73
CA VAL A 268 2.26 0.42 16.67
C VAL A 268 3.64 -0.22 16.57
N ASP A 269 4.35 -0.33 17.69
CA ASP A 269 5.64 -0.99 17.78
C ASP A 269 5.45 -2.49 18.10
N ARG A 270 5.83 -3.37 17.18
CA ARG A 270 5.73 -4.84 17.34
C ARG A 270 6.57 -5.37 18.50
N ASP A 271 7.68 -4.71 18.83
CA ASP A 271 8.61 -5.16 19.86
C ASP A 271 8.09 -4.85 21.27
N THR A 272 7.19 -3.88 21.41
CA THR A 272 6.69 -3.41 22.71
C THR A 272 5.18 -3.47 22.87
N GLY A 273 4.43 -3.56 21.78
CA GLY A 273 2.97 -3.43 21.74
C GLY A 273 2.47 -1.99 21.88
N VAL A 274 3.38 -1.01 21.92
CA VAL A 274 3.02 0.39 22.19
C VAL A 274 2.35 1.02 20.97
N GLY A 275 1.15 1.55 21.18
CA GLY A 275 0.43 2.37 20.22
C GLY A 275 0.65 3.86 20.49
N THR A 276 0.94 4.65 19.46
CA THR A 276 1.31 6.06 19.57
C THR A 276 0.66 6.88 18.46
N PHE A 277 -0.07 7.93 18.82
CA PHE A 277 -0.39 8.99 17.87
C PHE A 277 0.87 9.80 17.60
N THR A 278 1.27 9.86 16.34
CA THR A 278 2.38 10.68 15.90
C THR A 278 1.86 11.70 14.92
N ASN A 279 2.41 12.91 14.95
CA ASN A 279 2.12 13.96 13.98
C ASN A 279 3.44 14.67 13.66
N GLU A 280 3.90 14.53 12.42
CA GLU A 280 5.17 15.10 11.98
C GLU A 280 5.05 16.57 11.48
N LEU A 281 3.84 17.15 11.55
CA LEU A 281 3.54 18.49 11.03
C LEU A 281 2.95 19.44 12.09
N ALA A 282 1.91 20.20 11.70
CA ALA A 282 1.21 21.14 12.55
C ALA A 282 0.37 20.38 13.59
N ILE A 283 0.30 20.94 14.80
CA ILE A 283 -0.50 20.37 15.90
C ILE A 283 -1.94 20.17 15.42
N GLN A 284 -2.41 18.93 15.51
CA GLN A 284 -3.81 18.58 15.27
C GLN A 284 -4.43 18.19 16.60
N ASN A 285 -5.54 18.84 16.95
CA ASN A 285 -6.24 18.55 18.20
C ASN A 285 -7.19 17.38 18.00
N ILE A 286 -7.00 16.30 18.77
CA ILE A 286 -7.89 15.15 18.83
C ILE A 286 -8.83 15.34 20.02
N VAL A 287 -10.13 15.32 19.76
CA VAL A 287 -11.19 15.41 20.77
C VAL A 287 -11.91 14.07 20.99
N ALA A 288 -11.75 13.10 20.10
CA ALA A 288 -12.20 11.72 20.32
C ALA A 288 -11.39 10.74 19.48
N TYR A 289 -11.31 9.50 19.94
CA TYR A 289 -10.79 8.40 19.13
C TYR A 289 -11.49 7.08 19.45
N SER A 290 -11.52 6.18 18.47
CA SER A 290 -11.92 4.77 18.64
C SER A 290 -10.94 3.86 17.92
N ILE A 291 -10.51 2.79 18.59
CA ILE A 291 -9.63 1.77 18.04
C ILE A 291 -10.38 0.44 18.07
N SER A 292 -10.39 -0.29 16.95
CA SER A 292 -11.02 -1.61 16.88
C SER A 292 -10.12 -2.65 16.22
N SER A 293 -10.32 -3.92 16.58
CA SER A 293 -9.64 -5.09 16.01
C SER A 293 -10.65 -6.23 15.88
N ALA A 294 -10.78 -6.77 14.67
CA ALA A 294 -11.64 -7.93 14.42
C ALA A 294 -11.06 -9.21 15.02
N ALA A 295 -9.73 -9.33 15.06
CA ALA A 295 -8.99 -10.44 15.64
C ALA A 295 -8.92 -10.40 17.17
N GLY A 296 -9.31 -9.30 17.80
CA GLY A 296 -9.28 -9.11 19.25
C GLY A 296 -7.89 -8.77 19.78
N ALA A 297 -7.12 -7.96 19.05
CA ALA A 297 -5.73 -7.65 19.36
C ALA A 297 -5.51 -6.56 20.43
N ILE A 298 -6.58 -5.99 21.01
CA ILE A 298 -6.45 -4.91 21.99
C ILE A 298 -6.22 -5.46 23.40
N ASP A 299 -5.09 -5.11 24.00
CA ASP A 299 -4.78 -5.32 25.42
C ASP A 299 -5.31 -4.14 26.25
N THR A 300 -6.55 -4.27 26.72
CA THR A 300 -7.19 -3.24 27.55
C THR A 300 -6.51 -3.03 28.91
N ALA A 301 -5.70 -3.98 29.38
CA ALA A 301 -5.04 -3.89 30.68
C ALA A 301 -3.77 -3.02 30.63
N ASN A 302 -3.13 -2.93 29.45
CA ASN A 302 -1.93 -2.12 29.22
C ASN A 302 -2.20 -0.88 28.34
N TRP A 303 -3.46 -0.65 27.98
CA TRP A 303 -3.92 0.61 27.39
C TRP A 303 -3.85 1.74 28.44
N ALA A 304 -2.96 2.70 28.20
CA ALA A 304 -2.86 3.93 28.96
C ALA A 304 -3.86 4.95 28.42
N SER A 305 -5.13 4.75 28.77
CA SER A 305 -6.24 5.64 28.40
C SER A 305 -5.98 7.08 28.89
N VAL A 306 -6.42 8.07 28.11
CA VAL A 306 -6.30 9.50 28.45
C VAL A 306 -7.11 9.80 29.70
N ALA A 307 -8.33 9.26 29.82
CA ALA A 307 -9.22 9.44 30.96
C ALA A 307 -8.63 8.93 32.28
N ASP A 308 -7.78 7.90 32.24
CA ASP A 308 -7.21 7.31 33.45
C ASP A 308 -5.73 7.70 33.69
N ASN A 309 -5.02 8.28 32.71
CA ASN A 309 -3.56 8.49 32.79
C ASN A 309 -3.04 9.80 32.18
N GLY A 310 -3.90 10.71 31.72
CA GLY A 310 -3.45 11.81 30.87
C GLY A 310 -4.23 13.11 30.97
N ASP A 311 -5.39 13.11 31.62
CA ASP A 311 -6.33 14.23 31.58
C ASP A 311 -6.35 15.07 32.88
N ALA A 312 -7.23 16.06 32.98
CA ALA A 312 -7.24 17.04 34.07
C ALA A 312 -7.41 16.44 35.49
N ASP A 313 -8.02 15.27 35.64
CA ASP A 313 -8.20 14.63 36.95
C ASP A 313 -7.32 13.39 37.20
N SER A 314 -6.60 12.92 36.17
CA SER A 314 -5.75 11.72 36.22
C SER A 314 -4.25 11.95 35.99
N GLY A 315 -3.80 13.14 35.59
CA GLY A 315 -2.35 13.41 35.46
C GLY A 315 -1.95 14.59 34.58
N GLY A 316 -2.88 15.09 33.76
CA GLY A 316 -2.80 16.34 33.02
C GLY A 316 -1.67 16.45 32.00
N SER A 317 -1.07 15.33 31.61
CA SER A 317 0.10 15.32 30.71
C SER A 317 -0.25 15.26 29.23
N ILE A 318 -1.49 14.87 28.90
CA ILE A 318 -2.02 14.78 27.53
C ILE A 318 -3.03 15.92 27.32
N ASP A 319 -3.97 16.06 28.25
CA ASP A 319 -4.96 17.14 28.31
C ASP A 319 -5.00 17.66 29.75
N ALA A 320 -4.69 18.93 29.97
CA ALA A 320 -4.49 19.43 31.33
C ALA A 320 -5.75 20.06 31.95
N ASP A 321 -6.77 20.31 31.14
CA ASP A 321 -7.91 21.15 31.48
C ASP A 321 -9.27 20.48 31.31
N ASP A 322 -9.37 19.41 30.53
CA ASP A 322 -10.60 18.64 30.39
C ASP A 322 -10.51 17.23 30.98
N VAL A 323 -11.68 16.74 31.44
CA VAL A 323 -11.85 15.39 31.97
C VAL A 323 -12.46 14.52 30.88
N TRP A 324 -11.67 13.58 30.39
CA TRP A 324 -12.01 12.65 29.32
C TRP A 324 -12.93 11.55 29.81
N GLN A 325 -13.67 10.93 28.88
CA GLN A 325 -14.59 9.84 29.18
C GLN A 325 -14.30 8.63 28.30
N LEU A 326 -14.23 7.46 28.95
CA LEU A 326 -14.20 6.17 28.29
C LEU A 326 -15.51 5.91 27.52
N GLY A 327 -15.38 5.25 26.37
CA GLY A 327 -16.49 4.76 25.58
C GLY A 327 -17.30 3.68 26.31
N ALA A 328 -18.48 3.38 25.75
CA ALA A 328 -19.41 2.43 26.36
C ALA A 328 -18.92 0.97 26.30
N THR A 329 -18.07 0.64 25.32
CA THR A 329 -17.52 -0.71 25.09
C THR A 329 -16.01 -0.63 25.20
N ILE A 330 -15.43 -1.31 26.20
CA ILE A 330 -13.98 -1.46 26.39
C ILE A 330 -13.70 -2.96 26.50
N ASN A 331 -13.11 -3.56 25.47
CA ASN A 331 -12.72 -4.96 25.42
C ASN A 331 -11.62 -5.18 24.35
N SER A 332 -11.25 -6.43 24.10
CA SER A 332 -10.18 -6.79 23.15
C SER A 332 -10.46 -6.44 21.68
N THR A 333 -11.72 -6.13 21.34
CA THR A 333 -12.14 -5.79 19.98
C THR A 333 -12.42 -4.30 19.78
N GLU A 334 -12.62 -3.53 20.84
CA GLU A 334 -12.96 -2.10 20.76
C GLU A 334 -12.59 -1.34 22.04
N ILE A 335 -11.95 -0.19 21.86
CA ILE A 335 -11.72 0.84 22.88
C ILE A 335 -12.02 2.21 22.27
N SER A 336 -12.46 3.16 23.10
CA SER A 336 -12.68 4.54 22.65
C SER A 336 -12.66 5.50 23.82
N GLU A 337 -12.35 6.77 23.55
CA GLU A 337 -12.46 7.87 24.48
C GLU A 337 -12.92 9.15 23.76
N THR A 338 -13.49 10.06 24.53
CA THR A 338 -13.87 11.40 24.05
C THR A 338 -13.58 12.43 25.12
N ASP A 339 -13.15 13.60 24.69
CA ASP A 339 -13.29 14.87 25.40
C ASP A 339 -14.75 15.33 25.23
N PRO A 340 -15.58 15.28 26.29
CA PRO A 340 -16.98 15.62 26.19
C PRO A 340 -17.19 17.13 26.37
N ILE A 341 -18.19 17.70 25.67
CA ILE A 341 -18.61 19.09 25.90
C ILE A 341 -18.90 19.33 27.39
N GLY A 342 -18.18 20.27 27.98
CA GLY A 342 -18.25 20.62 29.40
C GLY A 342 -17.44 19.72 30.32
N GLY A 343 -16.37 19.09 29.81
CA GLY A 343 -15.36 18.33 30.57
C GLY A 343 -14.67 19.16 31.67
N GLY A 344 -14.63 20.48 31.48
CA GLY A 344 -14.30 21.45 32.50
C GLY A 344 -13.66 22.70 31.92
N GLY A 345 -12.72 22.49 30.98
CA GLY A 345 -11.96 23.47 30.23
C GLY A 345 -12.61 23.81 28.88
N PRO A 346 -11.86 24.43 27.97
CA PRO A 346 -12.24 24.56 26.56
C PRO A 346 -12.28 23.17 25.91
N ASP A 347 -13.37 22.83 25.23
CA ASP A 347 -13.54 21.53 24.54
C ASP A 347 -12.61 21.44 23.29
N ASP A 348 -11.29 21.39 23.50
CA ASP A 348 -10.25 21.43 22.48
C ASP A 348 -9.36 20.18 22.44
N GLY A 349 -9.59 19.23 23.34
CA GLY A 349 -8.89 17.95 23.43
C GLY A 349 -7.37 18.08 23.51
N PHE A 350 -6.65 17.04 23.07
CA PHE A 350 -5.20 17.07 23.09
C PHE A 350 -4.58 17.35 21.72
N GLY A 351 -3.61 18.25 21.71
CA GLY A 351 -2.84 18.58 20.51
C GLY A 351 -1.75 17.56 20.25
N VAL A 352 -1.84 16.85 19.12
CA VAL A 352 -0.75 16.01 18.61
C VAL A 352 0.15 16.87 17.73
N GLY A 353 1.25 17.36 18.29
CA GLY A 353 2.42 17.86 17.54
C GLY A 353 3.75 17.31 18.06
N ALA A 354 3.65 16.38 19.03
CA ALA A 354 4.67 15.47 19.49
C ALA A 354 3.97 14.13 19.78
N ASP A 355 4.73 13.06 19.88
CA ASP A 355 4.18 11.71 20.08
C ASP A 355 3.34 11.61 21.36
N VAL A 356 2.12 11.11 21.22
CA VAL A 356 1.20 10.79 22.33
C VAL A 356 1.02 9.29 22.39
N SER A 357 1.61 8.66 23.39
CA SER A 357 1.54 7.21 23.59
C SER A 357 0.29 6.81 24.38
N LEU A 358 -0.37 5.75 23.91
CA LEU A 358 -1.49 5.10 24.60
C LEU A 358 -1.06 3.80 25.29
N GLY A 359 0.24 3.63 25.56
CA GLY A 359 0.78 2.44 26.21
C GLY A 359 0.78 1.20 25.32
N ALA A 360 1.11 0.05 25.90
CA ALA A 360 1.26 -1.23 25.22
C ALA A 360 -0.10 -1.88 24.92
N LEU A 361 -0.93 -1.20 24.13
CA LEU A 361 -2.32 -1.59 23.87
C LEU A 361 -2.48 -2.71 22.83
N TRP A 362 -1.44 -3.04 22.07
CA TRP A 362 -1.52 -4.11 21.07
C TRP A 362 -0.91 -5.40 21.62
N THR A 363 -1.72 -6.47 21.58
CA THR A 363 -1.26 -7.82 21.92
C THR A 363 -0.41 -8.36 20.78
N LYS A 364 0.87 -8.62 21.08
CA LYS A 364 1.80 -9.21 20.13
C LYS A 364 1.23 -10.47 19.50
N SER A 365 1.07 -10.44 18.19
CA SER A 365 0.44 -11.50 17.41
C SER A 365 0.70 -11.27 15.91
N PRO A 366 0.36 -12.22 15.04
CA PRO A 366 0.36 -12.01 13.59
C PRO A 366 -0.79 -11.12 13.10
N PHE A 367 -1.68 -10.65 13.99
CA PHE A 367 -2.87 -9.89 13.63
C PHE A 367 -2.62 -8.38 13.73
N GLU A 368 -2.29 -7.80 12.60
CA GLU A 368 -2.07 -6.35 12.42
C GLU A 368 -3.32 -5.69 11.81
N ASP A 369 -4.45 -5.82 12.51
CA ASP A 369 -5.78 -5.48 11.98
C ASP A 369 -6.44 -4.29 12.70
N LEU A 370 -5.65 -3.51 13.46
CA LEU A 370 -6.16 -2.33 14.13
C LEU A 370 -6.68 -1.31 13.11
N THR A 371 -7.87 -0.80 13.39
CA THR A 371 -8.47 0.35 12.70
C THR A 371 -8.64 1.47 13.72
N VAL A 372 -8.37 2.70 13.32
CA VAL A 372 -8.34 3.87 14.22
C VAL A 372 -9.14 4.98 13.59
N SER A 373 -10.26 5.36 14.19
CA SER A 373 -11.02 6.56 13.82
C SER A 373 -10.74 7.65 14.83
N VAL A 374 -10.51 8.87 14.35
CA VAL A 374 -10.30 10.06 15.20
C VAL A 374 -11.30 11.15 14.84
N THR A 375 -11.70 11.94 15.83
CA THR A 375 -12.39 13.22 15.64
C THR A 375 -11.44 14.33 16.04
N THR A 376 -11.19 15.25 15.12
CA THR A 376 -10.32 16.41 15.35
C THR A 376 -11.11 17.71 15.40
N PHE A 377 -10.64 18.70 16.16
CA PHE A 377 -11.25 20.03 16.25
C PHE A 377 -10.26 21.12 15.82
N ASP A 378 -10.66 22.03 14.92
CA ASP A 378 -9.81 23.11 14.40
C ASP A 378 -10.03 24.47 15.10
N GLY A 379 -10.80 24.49 16.19
CA GLY A 379 -11.25 25.70 16.86
C GLY A 379 -12.59 26.25 16.35
N ILE A 380 -13.14 25.67 15.28
CA ILE A 380 -14.41 26.08 14.66
C ILE A 380 -15.35 24.88 14.47
N SER A 381 -14.83 23.75 14.01
CA SER A 381 -15.60 22.55 13.67
C SER A 381 -14.85 21.26 13.96
N GLU A 382 -15.63 20.21 14.25
CA GLU A 382 -15.13 18.84 14.37
C GLU A 382 -15.19 18.11 13.02
N ALA A 383 -14.20 17.26 12.76
CA ALA A 383 -14.15 16.36 11.61
C ALA A 383 -13.71 14.96 12.05
N THR A 384 -14.41 13.93 11.61
CA THR A 384 -14.11 12.52 11.91
C THR A 384 -13.60 11.80 10.66
N PHE A 385 -12.50 11.06 10.79
CA PHE A 385 -11.91 10.29 9.71
C PHE A 385 -11.12 9.09 10.25
N GLU A 386 -10.88 8.10 9.39
CA GLU A 386 -10.01 6.96 9.67
C GLU A 386 -8.54 7.38 9.54
N LEU A 387 -7.74 7.01 10.51
CA LEU A 387 -6.32 7.30 10.61
C LEU A 387 -5.51 6.11 10.09
N PRO A 388 -4.48 6.34 9.24
CA PRO A 388 -3.56 5.28 8.86
C PRO A 388 -2.89 4.65 10.09
N VAL A 389 -2.86 3.31 10.12
CA VAL A 389 -2.17 2.54 11.16
C VAL A 389 -0.90 1.92 10.57
N THR A 390 0.25 2.23 11.16
CA THR A 390 1.55 1.75 10.71
C THR A 390 2.18 0.87 11.79
N PHE A 391 2.42 -0.41 11.47
CA PHE A 391 3.16 -1.30 12.35
C PHE A 391 4.67 -1.24 12.05
N THR A 392 5.48 -1.03 13.09
CA THR A 392 6.96 -0.93 13.04
C THR A 392 7.60 -1.96 13.99
N GLY A 393 8.93 -2.06 14.05
CA GLY A 393 9.60 -3.07 14.88
C GLY A 393 9.71 -4.45 14.20
N ASN A 394 10.22 -5.45 14.93
CA ASN A 394 10.46 -6.82 14.45
C ASN A 394 11.21 -6.90 13.10
N GLY A 395 12.26 -6.08 12.94
CA GLY A 395 13.05 -6.03 11.70
C GLY A 395 12.27 -5.59 10.45
N GLY A 396 11.09 -4.98 10.62
CA GLY A 396 10.22 -4.53 9.53
C GLY A 396 9.25 -5.59 9.00
N ALA A 397 9.13 -6.75 9.66
CA ALA A 397 8.21 -7.81 9.29
C ALA A 397 7.19 -8.09 10.41
N GLY A 398 5.95 -8.43 10.03
CA GLY A 398 4.97 -8.96 10.99
C GLY A 398 5.38 -10.34 11.52
N PHE A 399 4.84 -10.73 12.67
CA PHE A 399 5.03 -12.08 13.20
C PHE A 399 4.41 -13.11 12.26
N SER A 400 5.03 -14.28 12.14
CA SER A 400 4.48 -15.37 11.35
C SER A 400 3.24 -15.93 12.05
N ARG A 401 2.25 -16.38 11.27
CA ARG A 401 1.09 -17.12 11.83
C ARG A 401 1.46 -18.44 12.53
N SER A 402 2.69 -18.91 12.34
CA SER A 402 3.22 -20.14 12.94
C SER A 402 4.30 -19.87 14.00
N ASP A 403 4.57 -18.61 14.31
CA ASP A 403 5.45 -18.14 15.40
C ASP A 403 4.56 -17.91 16.63
N LEU A 404 4.18 -19.00 17.31
CA LEU A 404 3.14 -19.06 18.33
C LEU A 404 3.55 -18.44 19.67
N ASP A 405 4.86 -18.27 19.91
CA ASP A 405 5.37 -17.56 21.09
C ASP A 405 5.87 -16.13 20.80
N VAL A 406 5.71 -15.67 19.54
CA VAL A 406 5.92 -14.29 19.06
C VAL A 406 7.31 -13.76 19.39
N ASP A 407 8.33 -14.60 19.19
CA ASP A 407 9.72 -14.26 19.43
C ASP A 407 10.48 -13.89 18.13
N GLY A 408 9.83 -14.04 16.98
CA GLY A 408 10.32 -13.62 15.67
C GLY A 408 10.91 -14.74 14.83
N ASP A 409 10.90 -15.99 15.29
CA ASP A 409 11.24 -17.14 14.45
C ASP A 409 10.18 -18.26 14.50
N ILE A 410 10.41 -19.34 13.75
CA ILE A 410 9.51 -20.50 13.74
C ILE A 410 10.36 -21.69 14.12
N ASP A 411 10.19 -22.25 15.31
CA ASP A 411 11.13 -23.23 15.84
C ASP A 411 10.49 -24.42 16.59
N ALA A 412 11.29 -25.08 17.43
CA ALA A 412 10.85 -26.26 18.16
C ALA A 412 9.90 -25.92 19.32
N ASP A 413 9.96 -24.70 19.86
CA ASP A 413 9.11 -24.23 20.94
C ASP A 413 7.68 -23.96 20.41
N ASP A 414 7.53 -23.38 19.21
CA ASP A 414 6.22 -23.29 18.54
C ASP A 414 5.62 -24.65 18.25
N TYR A 415 6.45 -25.57 17.74
CA TYR A 415 6.00 -26.93 17.47
C TYR A 415 5.52 -27.63 18.74
N ALA A 416 6.19 -27.39 19.87
CA ALA A 416 5.78 -27.93 21.16
C ALA A 416 4.43 -27.36 21.60
N THR A 417 4.20 -26.05 21.40
CA THR A 417 2.92 -25.38 21.68
C THR A 417 1.78 -25.95 20.84
N LEU A 418 1.99 -26.09 19.53
CA LEU A 418 1.03 -26.72 18.61
C LEU A 418 0.70 -28.16 19.07
N MET A 419 1.70 -28.95 19.42
CA MET A 419 1.50 -30.34 19.84
C MET A 419 0.88 -30.51 21.23
N ALA A 420 1.09 -29.56 22.14
CA ALA A 420 0.50 -29.57 23.47
C ALA A 420 -1.03 -29.46 23.43
N ASN A 421 -1.56 -28.77 22.43
CA ASN A 421 -2.99 -28.49 22.26
C ASN A 421 -3.61 -29.23 21.06
N HIS A 422 -2.89 -30.18 20.47
CA HIS A 422 -3.34 -30.86 19.26
C HIS A 422 -4.63 -31.67 19.46
N LEU A 423 -5.52 -31.59 18.47
CA LEU A 423 -6.87 -32.16 18.44
C LEU A 423 -7.75 -31.69 19.60
N GLN A 424 -7.60 -30.43 20.01
CA GLN A 424 -8.44 -29.79 21.01
C GLN A 424 -9.25 -28.66 20.39
N THR A 425 -10.52 -28.54 20.78
CA THR A 425 -11.24 -27.27 20.64
C THR A 425 -10.71 -26.30 21.68
N LEU A 426 -10.44 -25.07 21.26
CA LEU A 426 -9.81 -24.07 22.09
C LEU A 426 -10.86 -23.19 22.76
N ALA A 427 -10.54 -22.71 23.95
CA ALA A 427 -11.40 -21.76 24.66
C ALA A 427 -11.02 -20.35 24.19
N GLY A 428 -11.95 -19.66 23.54
CA GLY A 428 -11.75 -18.32 23.02
C GLY A 428 -12.90 -17.92 22.12
N THR A 429 -12.95 -16.65 21.79
CA THR A 429 -13.92 -16.03 20.91
C THR A 429 -13.28 -15.21 19.81
N THR A 430 -11.99 -14.87 19.95
CA THR A 430 -11.21 -14.13 18.96
C THR A 430 -9.97 -14.90 18.54
N ALA A 431 -9.42 -14.57 17.37
CA ALA A 431 -8.25 -15.26 16.83
C ALA A 431 -7.00 -15.04 17.70
N VAL A 432 -6.83 -13.86 18.30
CA VAL A 432 -5.72 -13.56 19.22
C VAL A 432 -5.80 -14.41 20.49
N GLU A 433 -6.99 -14.72 21.00
CA GLU A 433 -7.17 -15.54 22.20
C GLU A 433 -6.74 -17.00 21.98
N THR A 434 -7.00 -17.55 20.79
CA THR A 434 -6.74 -18.97 20.47
C THR A 434 -5.36 -19.19 19.84
N PHE A 435 -4.78 -18.17 19.21
CA PHE A 435 -3.49 -18.23 18.55
C PHE A 435 -2.35 -18.82 19.39
N PRO A 436 -2.11 -18.41 20.66
CA PRO A 436 -1.05 -18.99 21.49
C PRO A 436 -1.23 -20.47 21.82
N PHE A 437 -2.37 -21.05 21.44
CA PHE A 437 -2.69 -22.47 21.61
C PHE A 437 -2.66 -23.26 20.28
N GLY A 438 -2.18 -22.63 19.21
CA GLY A 438 -1.94 -23.28 17.91
C GLY A 438 -3.14 -23.29 16.96
N ASP A 439 -4.06 -22.33 17.11
CA ASP A 439 -5.10 -22.01 16.12
C ASP A 439 -4.51 -21.13 15.02
N ILE A 440 -3.98 -21.76 13.97
CA ILE A 440 -3.23 -21.11 12.90
C ILE A 440 -4.17 -20.68 11.76
N ASP A 441 -5.29 -21.36 11.56
CA ASP A 441 -6.30 -20.97 10.56
C ASP A 441 -7.50 -20.18 11.13
N GLY A 442 -7.59 -20.03 12.45
CA GLY A 442 -8.54 -19.15 13.14
C GLY A 442 -9.93 -19.76 13.31
N ASP A 443 -10.07 -21.08 13.29
CA ASP A 443 -11.36 -21.78 13.37
C ASP A 443 -11.76 -22.25 14.79
N LEU A 444 -10.98 -21.83 15.80
CA LEU A 444 -11.16 -22.10 17.23
C LEU A 444 -10.89 -23.55 17.64
N ASP A 445 -10.19 -24.32 16.80
CA ASP A 445 -9.56 -25.55 17.22
C ASP A 445 -8.08 -25.61 16.81
N ASN A 446 -7.38 -26.63 17.32
CA ASN A 446 -6.05 -26.97 16.85
C ASN A 446 -6.13 -28.39 16.34
N ASP A 447 -6.12 -28.56 15.03
CA ASP A 447 -6.31 -29.85 14.39
C ASP A 447 -5.24 -30.15 13.32
N PHE A 448 -5.59 -31.02 12.38
CA PHE A 448 -4.67 -31.40 11.32
C PHE A 448 -4.47 -30.29 10.28
N SER A 449 -5.40 -29.36 10.16
CA SER A 449 -5.35 -28.18 9.31
C SER A 449 -4.26 -27.23 9.80
N ASP A 450 -4.24 -26.90 11.09
CA ASP A 450 -3.19 -26.09 11.72
C ASP A 450 -1.82 -26.74 11.58
N PHE A 451 -1.74 -28.05 11.88
CA PHE A 451 -0.49 -28.79 11.71
C PHE A 451 0.04 -28.73 10.28
N ARG A 452 -0.84 -28.75 9.27
CA ARG A 452 -0.42 -28.64 7.87
C ARG A 452 0.10 -27.25 7.55
N LEU A 453 -0.52 -26.20 8.10
CA LEU A 453 -0.05 -24.82 7.94
C LEU A 453 1.31 -24.65 8.61
N PHE A 454 1.41 -25.02 9.89
CA PHE A 454 2.67 -24.99 10.65
C PHE A 454 3.79 -25.72 9.93
N LYS A 455 3.54 -26.95 9.47
CA LYS A 455 4.54 -27.74 8.76
C LYS A 455 5.03 -27.04 7.50
N ASN A 456 4.13 -26.42 6.73
CA ASN A 456 4.52 -25.72 5.51
C ASN A 456 5.37 -24.49 5.84
N ASP A 457 4.95 -23.71 6.84
CA ASP A 457 5.63 -22.48 7.25
C ASP A 457 7.01 -22.81 7.87
N PHE A 458 7.09 -23.80 8.76
CA PHE A 458 8.34 -24.27 9.34
C PHE A 458 9.32 -24.76 8.26
N ILE A 459 8.84 -25.53 7.27
CA ILE A 459 9.68 -26.02 6.17
C ILE A 459 10.15 -24.86 5.29
N ALA A 460 9.31 -23.84 5.09
CA ALA A 460 9.70 -22.65 4.34
C ALA A 460 10.80 -21.86 5.07
N ALA A 461 10.70 -21.71 6.39
CA ALA A 461 11.68 -21.01 7.22
C ALA A 461 12.99 -21.80 7.41
N ASN A 462 12.90 -23.10 7.73
CA ASN A 462 14.03 -23.89 8.23
C ASN A 462 14.44 -25.06 7.32
N GLY A 463 13.61 -25.42 6.35
CA GLY A 463 13.83 -26.54 5.44
C GLY A 463 13.31 -27.89 5.96
N ALA A 464 13.07 -28.80 5.01
CA ALA A 464 12.46 -30.12 5.29
C ALA A 464 13.28 -31.02 6.22
N ALA A 465 14.61 -30.87 6.23
CA ALA A 465 15.49 -31.63 7.11
C ALA A 465 15.35 -31.22 8.58
N ALA A 466 15.16 -29.92 8.84
CA ALA A 466 14.92 -29.41 10.20
C ALA A 466 13.57 -29.89 10.73
N PHE A 467 12.51 -29.85 9.90
CA PHE A 467 11.20 -30.37 10.30
C PHE A 467 11.25 -31.87 10.64
N ALA A 468 11.99 -32.67 9.86
CA ALA A 468 12.18 -34.09 10.13
C ALA A 468 12.88 -34.36 11.48
N ALA A 469 13.64 -33.40 12.00
CA ALA A 469 14.34 -33.51 13.28
C ALA A 469 13.44 -33.21 14.50
N LEU A 470 12.34 -32.45 14.35
CA LEU A 470 11.40 -32.13 15.45
C LEU A 470 10.81 -33.38 16.12
N GLY A 471 10.58 -34.44 15.33
CA GLY A 471 10.05 -35.73 15.80
C GLY A 471 11.09 -36.81 16.08
N ALA A 472 12.39 -36.49 15.98
CA ALA A 472 13.45 -37.46 16.21
C ALA A 472 13.62 -37.73 17.71
N VAL A 473 12.83 -38.66 18.25
CA VAL A 473 13.14 -39.29 19.54
C VAL A 473 14.56 -39.85 19.42
N PRO A 474 15.49 -39.57 20.36
CA PRO A 474 16.82 -40.15 20.31
C PRO A 474 16.70 -41.67 20.21
N GLU A 475 17.01 -42.23 19.04
CA GLU A 475 17.06 -43.69 18.93
C GLU A 475 18.08 -44.15 19.97
N PRO A 476 17.76 -45.12 20.86
CA PRO A 476 18.75 -45.66 21.75
C PRO A 476 19.89 -46.15 20.85
N SER A 477 21.05 -45.50 20.99
CA SER A 477 22.19 -45.74 20.10
C SER A 477 22.34 -47.25 19.92
N THR A 478 22.64 -47.68 18.70
CA THR A 478 22.80 -49.12 18.39
C THR A 478 23.78 -49.81 19.36
N ALA A 479 24.69 -49.04 19.98
CA ALA A 479 25.54 -49.44 21.10
C ALA A 479 24.79 -49.90 22.37
N LEU A 480 23.68 -49.25 22.73
CA LEU A 480 22.82 -49.62 23.87
C LEU A 480 22.06 -50.93 23.60
N LEU A 481 21.58 -51.13 22.37
CA LEU A 481 20.94 -52.38 21.92
C LEU A 481 21.95 -53.54 21.79
N VAL A 482 23.17 -53.27 21.33
CA VAL A 482 24.27 -54.24 21.31
C VAL A 482 24.76 -54.57 22.73
N GLY A 483 24.76 -53.59 23.65
CA GLY A 483 25.09 -53.80 25.06
C GLY A 483 24.09 -54.71 25.78
N LEU A 484 22.79 -54.47 25.60
CA LEU A 484 21.72 -55.29 26.20
C LEU A 484 21.69 -56.72 25.63
N SER A 485 21.99 -56.91 24.34
CA SER A 485 22.10 -58.24 23.74
C SER A 485 23.36 -59.01 24.17
N ALA A 486 24.47 -58.31 24.43
CA ALA A 486 25.70 -58.91 24.98
C ALA A 486 25.54 -59.41 26.43
N PHE A 487 24.77 -58.70 27.27
CA PHE A 487 24.43 -59.15 28.62
C PHE A 487 23.42 -60.32 28.62
N GLY A 488 22.46 -60.35 27.69
CA GLY A 488 21.53 -61.47 27.55
C GLY A 488 22.21 -62.78 27.11
N LEU A 489 23.20 -62.71 26.22
CA LEU A 489 23.94 -63.88 25.72
C LEU A 489 24.95 -64.45 26.73
N THR A 490 25.49 -63.63 27.63
CA THR A 490 26.38 -64.10 28.71
C THR A 490 25.62 -64.75 29.87
N ALA A 491 24.37 -64.36 30.12
CA ALA A 491 23.50 -65.00 31.09
C ALA A 491 22.97 -66.39 30.63
N CYS A 492 22.72 -66.58 29.33
CA CYS A 492 22.24 -67.86 28.80
C CYS A 492 23.33 -68.94 28.63
N ARG A 493 24.62 -68.56 28.59
CA ARG A 493 25.72 -69.52 28.35
C ARG A 493 26.26 -70.23 29.59
N ARG A 494 25.63 -70.05 30.76
CA ARG A 494 26.05 -70.66 32.05
C ARG A 494 25.11 -71.75 32.59
N ARG A 495 24.17 -72.26 31.77
CA ARG A 495 23.37 -73.45 32.08
C ARG A 495 23.50 -74.50 30.97
N SER A 496 24.59 -75.25 30.97
CA SER A 496 24.73 -76.59 30.37
C SER A 496 25.99 -77.24 30.94
#